data_AF-A0A838RKA5-F1
#
_entry.id   AF-A0A838RKA5-F1
#
_cell.length_a   1.000
_cell.length_b   1.000
_cell.length_c   1.000
_cell.angle_alpha   90.00
_cell.angle_beta   90.00
_cell.angle_gamma   90.00
#
_symmetry.space_group_name_H-M   'P 1'
#
loop_
_entity.id
_entity.type
_entity.pdbx_description
1 polymer ?
#
loop_
_entity_poly.entity_id
_entity_poly.type
_entity_poly.pdbx_seq_one_letter_code
_entity_poly.pdbx_strand_id
1 'polypeptide(L)'
;MEIDLGLAWEKAEDLLNGLIRQLPNIGLGLVAFLLFYFASRWVGEGIERLMNRSRRSRHGGKVFGRLACYATILAGILVALMIVLPDFQPSALIGTLGVGSVAIGFAFRDILQNFLAGLLILFTEPFHIGDQTVFRARWWTLSMRNDVVHVQDRVLTAIKEALTSNGMGFPFPSRTIYFHNRTPDSNGSQQHVLEGKSRAS
;
A
#
# COMPACT_ATOMS: atom_id res chain seq x y z
N MET A 1 -58.40 -19.58 2.94
CA MET A 1 -57.30 -18.93 3.67
C MET A 1 -57.95 -17.80 4.46
N GLU A 2 -58.54 -18.15 5.61
CA GLU A 2 -59.15 -17.16 6.50
C GLU A 2 -58.01 -16.37 7.16
N ILE A 3 -58.00 -15.06 6.97
CA ILE A 3 -57.07 -14.19 7.68
C ILE A 3 -57.60 -14.13 9.10
N ASP A 4 -56.90 -14.80 10.01
CA ASP A 4 -57.23 -14.83 11.43
C ASP A 4 -56.90 -13.47 12.04
N LEU A 5 -57.86 -12.54 11.94
CA LEU A 5 -57.72 -11.13 12.34
C LEU A 5 -57.40 -10.99 13.85
N GLY A 6 -57.75 -11.98 14.67
CA GLY A 6 -57.39 -12.02 16.09
C GLY A 6 -55.90 -12.25 16.32
N LEU A 7 -55.30 -13.18 15.59
CA LEU A 7 -53.87 -13.48 15.66
C LEU A 7 -53.00 -12.30 15.21
N ALA A 8 -53.50 -11.51 14.24
CA ALA A 8 -52.84 -10.30 13.78
C ALA A 8 -52.88 -9.18 14.84
N TRP A 9 -53.97 -9.07 15.59
CA TRP A 9 -54.12 -8.05 16.64
C TRP A 9 -53.27 -8.36 17.87
N GLU A 10 -53.24 -9.61 18.30
CA GLU A 10 -52.41 -10.07 19.43
C GLU A 10 -50.91 -9.87 19.14
N LYS A 11 -50.47 -10.21 17.92
CA LYS A 11 -49.10 -9.89 17.47
C LYS A 11 -48.83 -8.39 17.39
N ALA A 12 -49.81 -7.57 17.01
CA ALA A 12 -49.64 -6.12 16.95
C ALA A 12 -49.46 -5.51 18.35
N GLU A 13 -50.22 -5.97 19.35
CA GLU A 13 -50.07 -5.55 20.75
C GLU A 13 -48.72 -5.99 21.34
N ASP A 14 -48.26 -7.20 21.05
CA ASP A 14 -46.95 -7.68 21.48
C ASP A 14 -45.79 -6.86 20.87
N LEU A 15 -45.90 -6.52 19.58
CA LEU A 15 -44.94 -5.64 18.92
C LEU A 15 -44.96 -4.22 19.51
N LEU A 16 -46.13 -3.66 19.79
CA LEU A 16 -46.30 -2.33 20.40
C LEU A 16 -45.72 -2.28 21.83
N ASN A 17 -46.02 -3.29 22.64
CA ASN A 17 -45.52 -3.40 24.00
C ASN A 17 -43.99 -3.61 24.02
N GLY A 18 -43.46 -4.39 23.08
CA GLY A 18 -42.02 -4.54 22.85
C GLY A 18 -41.36 -3.21 22.46
N LEU A 19 -41.99 -2.44 21.56
CA LEU A 19 -41.49 -1.13 21.14
C LEU A 19 -41.43 -0.14 22.31
N ILE A 20 -42.51 -0.08 23.10
CA ILE A 20 -42.63 0.78 24.28
C ILE A 20 -41.58 0.44 25.34
N ARG A 21 -41.25 -0.84 25.52
CA ARG A 21 -40.17 -1.26 26.42
C ARG A 21 -38.78 -0.88 25.91
N GLN A 22 -38.60 -0.74 24.59
CA GLN A 22 -37.33 -0.32 23.99
C GLN A 22 -37.18 1.20 23.84
N LEU A 23 -38.25 1.99 23.95
CA LEU A 23 -38.21 3.47 23.89
C LEU A 23 -37.12 4.12 24.76
N PRO A 24 -36.90 3.73 26.04
CA PRO A 24 -35.85 4.32 26.86
C PRO A 24 -34.44 4.03 26.30
N ASN A 25 -34.20 2.82 25.82
CA ASN A 25 -32.92 2.43 25.21
C ASN A 25 -32.69 3.13 23.87
N ILE A 26 -33.74 3.29 23.06
CA ILE A 26 -33.70 4.05 21.81
C ILE A 26 -33.34 5.52 22.11
N GLY A 27 -33.96 6.12 23.13
CA GLY A 27 -33.65 7.48 23.57
C GLY A 27 -32.20 7.65 23.99
N LEU A 28 -31.69 6.74 24.84
CA LEU A 28 -30.28 6.74 25.27
C LEU A 28 -29.30 6.55 24.11
N GLY A 29 -29.62 5.64 23.18
CA GLY A 29 -28.82 5.42 21.97
C GLY A 29 -28.78 6.64 21.07
N LEU A 30 -29.89 7.35 20.92
CA LEU A 30 -29.98 8.60 20.16
C LEU A 30 -29.14 9.72 20.79
N VAL A 31 -29.16 9.84 22.12
CA VAL A 31 -28.33 10.80 22.86
C VAL A 31 -26.85 10.47 22.68
N ALA A 32 -26.46 9.20 22.79
CA ALA A 32 -25.08 8.76 22.57
C ALA A 32 -24.64 9.02 21.12
N PHE A 33 -25.49 8.73 20.14
CA PHE A 33 -25.22 9.01 18.73
C PHE A 33 -25.02 10.52 18.48
N LEU A 34 -25.89 11.35 19.04
CA LEU A 34 -25.77 12.81 18.95
C LEU A 34 -24.47 13.30 19.58
N LEU A 35 -24.09 12.79 20.75
CA LEU A 35 -22.80 13.10 21.39
C LEU A 35 -21.63 12.79 20.46
N PHE A 36 -21.61 11.61 19.84
CA PHE A 36 -20.57 11.24 18.88
C PHE A 36 -20.61 12.07 17.60
N TYR A 37 -21.80 12.44 17.12
CA TYR A 37 -21.97 13.32 15.97
C TYR A 37 -21.37 14.71 16.26
N PHE A 38 -21.65 15.28 17.44
CA PHE A 38 -21.03 16.54 17.86
C PHE A 38 -19.52 16.40 18.09
N ALA A 39 -19.08 15.29 18.70
CA ALA A 39 -17.65 15.01 18.86
C ALA A 39 -16.93 14.89 17.51
N SER A 40 -17.57 14.32 16.48
CA SER A 40 -16.97 14.19 15.14
C SER A 40 -16.67 15.55 14.49
N ARG A 41 -17.51 16.56 14.75
CA ARG A 41 -17.22 17.96 14.36
C ARG A 41 -15.98 18.49 15.05
N TRP A 42 -15.84 18.28 16.36
CA TRP A 42 -14.67 18.73 17.12
C TRP A 42 -13.39 18.02 16.70
N VAL A 43 -13.46 16.72 16.42
CA VAL A 43 -12.35 15.93 15.90
C VAL A 43 -11.90 16.46 14.54
N GLY A 44 -12.85 16.74 13.63
CA GLY A 44 -12.55 17.32 12.31
C GLY A 44 -11.84 18.67 12.42
N GLU A 45 -12.38 19.58 13.23
CA GLU A 45 -11.76 20.89 13.46
C GLU A 45 -10.40 20.80 14.17
N GLY A 46 -10.26 19.90 15.15
CA GLY A 46 -9.00 19.69 15.88
C GLY A 46 -7.89 19.20 14.97
N ILE A 47 -8.19 18.26 14.08
CA ILE A 47 -7.24 17.73 13.09
C ILE A 47 -6.90 18.78 12.05
N GLU A 48 -7.88 19.55 11.58
CA GLU A 48 -7.62 20.65 10.65
C GLU A 48 -6.76 21.74 11.30
N ARG A 49 -6.97 22.08 12.58
CA ARG A 49 -6.15 23.05 13.33
C ARG A 49 -4.72 22.54 13.55
N LEU A 50 -4.56 21.26 13.88
CA LEU A 50 -3.24 20.65 14.06
C LEU A 50 -2.45 20.61 12.74
N MET A 51 -3.12 20.28 11.63
CA MET A 51 -2.50 20.18 10.31
C MET A 51 -2.24 21.56 9.66
N ASN A 52 -3.09 22.57 9.91
CA ASN A 52 -2.91 23.93 9.37
C ASN A 52 -1.74 24.71 9.98
N ARG A 53 -1.12 24.22 11.07
CA ARG A 53 0.13 24.82 11.57
C ARG A 53 1.29 24.62 10.59
N SER A 54 1.18 23.65 9.67
CA SER A 54 2.16 23.38 8.63
C SER A 54 1.65 23.87 7.27
N ARG A 55 2.21 24.97 6.75
CA ARG A 55 1.79 25.68 5.51
C ARG A 55 1.84 24.86 4.20
N ARG A 56 2.07 23.54 4.22
CA ARG A 56 2.58 22.81 3.05
C ARG A 56 1.60 21.98 2.22
N SER A 57 0.33 21.80 2.59
CA SER A 57 -0.69 21.35 1.62
C SER A 57 -2.13 21.53 2.11
N ARG A 58 -2.84 22.52 1.54
CA ARG A 58 -4.26 22.84 1.83
C ARG A 58 -5.24 21.71 1.47
N HIS A 59 -4.77 20.65 0.81
CA HIS A 59 -5.56 19.50 0.35
C HIS A 59 -5.42 18.28 1.25
N GLY A 60 -4.26 18.06 1.89
CA GLY A 60 -4.02 16.86 2.72
C GLY A 60 -4.82 16.88 4.02
N GLY A 61 -4.82 18.02 4.74
CA GLY A 61 -5.52 18.14 6.02
C GLY A 61 -7.03 17.87 5.95
N LYS A 62 -7.68 18.23 4.83
CA LYS A 62 -9.11 17.97 4.61
C LYS A 62 -9.43 16.49 4.47
N VAL A 63 -8.52 15.70 3.89
CA VAL A 63 -8.73 14.26 3.73
C VAL A 63 -8.58 13.55 5.07
N PHE A 64 -7.53 13.87 5.83
CA PHE A 64 -7.32 13.30 7.16
C PHE A 64 -8.44 13.71 8.15
N GLY A 65 -8.88 14.97 8.10
CA GLY A 65 -10.01 15.45 8.91
C GLY A 65 -11.32 14.71 8.57
N ARG A 66 -11.60 14.47 7.28
CA ARG A 66 -12.77 13.67 6.86
C ARG A 66 -12.67 12.21 7.27
N LEU A 67 -11.51 11.59 7.09
CA LEU A 67 -11.30 10.18 7.49
C LEU A 67 -11.52 10.00 8.99
N ALA A 68 -10.98 10.91 9.80
CA ALA A 68 -11.20 10.89 11.24
C ALA A 68 -12.67 11.13 11.61
N CYS A 69 -13.34 12.08 10.94
CA CYS A 69 -14.77 12.32 11.13
C CYS A 69 -15.59 11.06 10.82
N TYR A 70 -15.34 10.39 9.69
CA TYR A 70 -16.00 9.13 9.35
C TYR A 70 -15.71 8.03 10.37
N ALA A 71 -14.47 7.91 10.85
CA ALA A 71 -14.12 6.94 11.89
C ALA A 71 -14.86 7.21 13.21
N THR A 72 -14.95 8.48 13.63
CA THR A 72 -15.68 8.89 14.85
C THR A 72 -17.19 8.65 14.71
N ILE A 73 -17.79 8.96 13.56
CA ILE A 73 -19.21 8.69 13.31
C ILE A 73 -19.47 7.18 13.31
N LEU A 74 -18.63 6.39 12.64
CA LEU A 74 -18.75 4.93 12.62
C LEU A 74 -18.69 4.34 14.02
N ALA A 75 -17.75 4.79 14.86
CA ALA A 75 -17.66 4.39 16.26
C ALA A 75 -18.93 4.79 17.04
N GLY A 76 -19.45 5.99 16.82
CA GLY A 76 -20.69 6.46 17.43
C GLY A 76 -21.91 5.62 17.06
N ILE A 77 -22.02 5.20 15.79
CA ILE A 77 -23.08 4.30 15.32
C ILE A 77 -22.99 2.96 16.05
N LEU A 78 -21.79 2.38 16.17
CA LEU A 78 -21.59 1.11 16.87
C LEU A 78 -21.98 1.19 18.35
N VAL A 79 -21.57 2.26 19.03
CA VAL A 79 -21.93 2.49 20.44
C VAL A 79 -23.43 2.73 20.59
N ALA A 80 -24.05 3.51 19.70
CA ALA A 80 -25.49 3.74 19.73
C ALA A 80 -26.26 2.43 19.53
N LEU A 81 -25.85 1.58 18.58
CA LEU A 81 -26.46 0.29 18.33
C LEU A 81 -26.38 -0.64 19.56
N MET A 82 -25.26 -0.61 20.28
CA MET A 82 -25.08 -1.36 21.52
C MET A 82 -26.07 -0.94 22.62
N ILE A 83 -26.39 0.36 22.69
CA ILE A 83 -27.34 0.88 23.70
C ILE A 83 -28.78 0.54 23.30
N VAL A 84 -29.12 0.64 22.01
CA VAL A 84 -30.48 0.35 21.52
C VAL A 84 -30.80 -1.14 21.59
N LEU A 85 -29.83 -2.00 21.25
CA LEU A 85 -29.98 -3.46 21.22
C LEU A 85 -29.03 -4.12 22.23
N PRO A 86 -29.41 -4.25 23.52
CA PRO A 86 -28.53 -4.81 24.54
C PRO A 86 -28.16 -6.28 24.31
N ASP A 87 -28.99 -7.05 23.61
CA ASP A 87 -28.72 -8.44 23.23
C ASP A 87 -27.75 -8.55 22.04
N PHE A 88 -27.41 -7.42 21.40
CA PHE A 88 -26.52 -7.38 20.26
C PHE A 88 -25.06 -7.49 20.71
N GLN A 89 -24.46 -8.67 20.51
CA GLN A 89 -23.07 -8.90 20.83
C GLN A 89 -22.14 -8.28 19.76
N PRO A 90 -21.26 -7.32 20.12
CA PRO A 90 -20.35 -6.71 19.15
C PRO A 90 -19.38 -7.73 18.53
N SER A 91 -19.11 -8.85 19.20
CA SER A 91 -18.30 -9.95 18.66
C SER A 91 -18.90 -10.57 17.40
N ALA A 92 -20.22 -10.69 17.30
CA ALA A 92 -20.89 -11.25 16.11
C ALA A 92 -20.81 -10.29 14.91
N LEU A 93 -20.97 -8.99 15.16
CA LEU A 93 -20.81 -7.97 14.13
C LEU A 93 -19.34 -7.85 13.67
N ILE A 94 -18.39 -7.89 14.59
CA ILE A 94 -16.96 -7.88 14.28
C ILE A 94 -16.58 -9.17 13.54
N GLY A 95 -17.17 -10.32 13.85
CA GLY A 95 -16.93 -11.56 13.13
C GLY A 95 -17.39 -11.48 11.66
N THR A 96 -18.61 -10.97 11.44
CA THR A 96 -19.17 -10.82 10.09
C THR A 96 -18.50 -9.72 9.28
N LEU A 97 -18.26 -8.54 9.87
CA LEU A 97 -17.49 -7.46 9.24
C LEU A 97 -16.00 -7.78 9.11
N GLY A 98 -15.46 -8.64 9.98
CA GLY A 98 -14.06 -9.04 10.00
C GLY A 98 -13.67 -9.75 8.71
N VAL A 99 -14.49 -10.68 8.23
CA VAL A 99 -14.28 -11.35 6.93
C VAL A 99 -14.26 -10.34 5.78
N GLY A 100 -15.18 -9.36 5.79
CA GLY A 100 -15.21 -8.27 4.81
C GLY A 100 -13.97 -7.37 4.90
N SER A 101 -13.49 -7.10 6.12
CA SER A 101 -12.30 -6.28 6.37
C SER A 101 -11.02 -6.95 5.86
N VAL A 102 -10.93 -8.29 5.96
CA VAL A 102 -9.82 -9.07 5.39
C VAL A 102 -9.79 -8.96 3.86
N ALA A 103 -10.95 -9.02 3.20
CA ALA A 103 -11.02 -8.86 1.74
C ALA A 103 -10.51 -7.48 1.28
N ILE A 104 -10.89 -6.41 2.00
CA ILE A 104 -10.37 -5.06 1.77
C ILE A 104 -8.85 -5.03 2.03
N GLY A 105 -8.37 -5.63 3.12
CA GLY A 105 -6.94 -5.72 3.43
C GLY A 105 -6.13 -6.40 2.32
N PHE A 106 -6.65 -7.48 1.73
CA PHE A 106 -6.03 -8.14 0.58
C PHE A 106 -5.95 -7.24 -0.64
N ALA A 107 -7.00 -6.47 -0.94
CA ALA A 107 -7.00 -5.53 -2.05
C ALA A 107 -5.98 -4.38 -1.86
N PHE A 108 -5.75 -3.94 -0.62
CA PHE A 108 -4.78 -2.90 -0.29
C PHE A 108 -3.33 -3.41 -0.14
N ARG A 109 -3.11 -4.72 -0.16
CA ARG A 109 -1.79 -5.33 0.07
C ARG A 109 -0.72 -4.75 -0.86
N ASP A 110 -1.03 -4.60 -2.15
CA ASP A 110 -0.08 -4.09 -3.14
C ASP A 110 0.30 -2.63 -2.87
N ILE A 111 -0.67 -1.82 -2.44
CA ILE A 111 -0.46 -0.40 -2.10
C ILE A 111 0.44 -0.29 -0.87
N LEU A 112 0.15 -1.07 0.17
CA LEU A 112 0.94 -1.09 1.40
C LEU A 112 2.37 -1.60 1.17
N GLN A 113 2.55 -2.61 0.31
CA GLN A 113 3.86 -3.13 -0.03
C GLN A 113 4.71 -2.07 -0.73
N ASN A 114 4.14 -1.32 -1.68
CA ASN A 114 4.84 -0.24 -2.37
C ASN A 114 5.16 0.93 -1.44
N PHE A 115 4.21 1.31 -0.57
CA PHE A 115 4.43 2.36 0.43
C PHE A 115 5.55 1.98 1.41
N LEU A 116 5.52 0.76 1.94
CA LEU A 116 6.52 0.27 2.88
C LEU A 116 7.89 0.14 2.22
N ALA A 117 7.96 -0.32 0.96
CA ALA A 117 9.20 -0.35 0.21
C ALA A 117 9.81 1.06 0.07
N GLY A 118 8.99 2.08 -0.23
CA GLY A 118 9.43 3.47 -0.27
C GLY A 118 9.92 3.99 1.09
N LEU A 119 9.20 3.69 2.17
CA LEU A 119 9.60 4.07 3.53
C LEU A 119 10.89 3.38 3.96
N LEU A 120 11.04 2.10 3.64
CA LEU A 120 12.25 1.34 3.90
C LEU A 120 13.43 1.93 3.14
N ILE A 121 13.29 2.25 1.85
CA ILE A 121 14.36 2.91 1.08
C ILE A 121 14.82 4.21 1.75
N LEU A 122 13.88 5.01 2.28
CA LEU A 122 14.22 6.25 2.98
C LEU A 122 14.90 6.01 4.34
N PHE A 123 14.52 4.95 5.05
CA PHE A 123 15.06 4.65 6.38
C PHE A 123 16.37 3.87 6.34
N THR A 124 16.53 2.96 5.38
CA THR A 124 17.73 2.13 5.26
C THR A 124 18.77 2.75 4.35
N GLU A 125 18.43 3.81 3.60
CA GLU A 125 19.30 4.48 2.60
C GLU A 125 20.20 3.49 1.85
N PRO A 126 19.62 2.45 1.19
CA PRO A 126 20.42 1.36 0.64
C PRO A 126 21.29 1.79 -0.55
N PHE A 127 21.09 3.01 -1.06
CA PHE A 127 21.81 3.57 -2.20
C PHE A 127 22.33 4.95 -1.84
N HIS A 128 23.63 5.15 -2.04
CA HIS A 128 24.28 6.46 -1.92
C HIS A 128 24.55 7.03 -3.31
N ILE A 129 24.64 8.35 -3.41
CA ILE A 129 25.00 9.02 -4.66
C ILE A 129 26.41 8.57 -5.06
N GLY A 130 26.53 7.96 -6.25
CA GLY A 130 27.78 7.41 -6.78
C GLY A 130 27.92 5.89 -6.68
N ASP A 131 26.93 5.18 -6.13
CA ASP A 131 26.96 3.73 -6.03
C ASP A 131 26.58 3.03 -7.35
N GLN A 132 27.13 1.84 -7.59
CA GLN A 132 26.83 1.04 -8.77
C GLN A 132 25.65 0.11 -8.50
N THR A 133 24.50 0.41 -9.09
CA THR A 133 23.29 -0.41 -8.93
C THR A 133 23.05 -1.31 -10.15
N VAL A 134 22.70 -2.57 -9.91
CA VAL A 134 22.27 -3.50 -10.97
C VAL A 134 20.74 -3.56 -10.97
N PHE A 135 20.11 -3.16 -12.07
CA PHE A 135 18.67 -3.28 -12.26
C PHE A 135 18.35 -4.29 -13.37
N ARG A 136 17.20 -4.96 -13.25
CA ARG A 136 16.71 -5.92 -14.26
C ARG A 136 15.59 -5.29 -15.05
N ALA A 137 15.81 -5.07 -16.35
CA ALA A 137 14.77 -4.69 -17.29
C ALA A 137 14.08 -5.93 -17.88
N ARG A 138 12.76 -5.87 -18.05
CA ARG A 138 11.97 -6.88 -18.77
C ARG A 138 11.15 -6.19 -19.83
N TRP A 139 11.16 -6.74 -21.04
CA TRP A 139 10.39 -6.26 -22.17
C TRP A 139 9.62 -7.42 -22.81
N TRP A 140 8.59 -7.08 -23.58
CA TRP A 140 7.82 -8.04 -24.35
C TRP A 140 8.28 -8.00 -25.81
N THR A 141 8.33 -9.16 -26.46
CA THR A 141 8.68 -9.31 -27.88
C THR A 141 7.84 -10.43 -28.49
N LEU A 142 7.65 -10.38 -29.81
CA LEU A 142 7.13 -11.52 -30.57
C LEU A 142 8.16 -12.67 -30.54
N SER A 143 7.67 -13.91 -30.60
CA SER A 143 8.50 -15.13 -30.46
C SER A 143 9.39 -15.45 -31.68
N MET A 144 9.40 -14.59 -32.69
CA MET A 144 10.25 -14.74 -33.88
C MET A 144 11.71 -14.40 -33.51
N ARG A 145 12.67 -15.27 -33.85
CA ARG A 145 14.10 -15.05 -33.51
C ARG A 145 14.65 -13.70 -33.99
N ASN A 146 14.19 -13.22 -35.15
CA ASN A 146 14.59 -11.92 -35.69
C ASN A 146 14.08 -10.76 -34.83
N ASP A 147 12.83 -10.85 -34.37
CA ASP A 147 12.20 -9.83 -33.54
C ASP A 147 12.86 -9.73 -32.17
N VAL A 148 13.23 -10.86 -31.57
CA VAL A 148 13.91 -10.88 -30.26
C VAL A 148 15.22 -10.08 -30.31
N VAL A 149 16.04 -10.26 -31.36
CA VAL A 149 17.33 -9.57 -31.50
C VAL A 149 17.12 -8.08 -31.77
N HIS A 150 16.25 -7.73 -32.72
CA HIS A 150 15.98 -6.32 -33.05
C HIS A 150 15.33 -5.56 -31.89
N VAL A 151 14.41 -6.18 -31.16
CA VAL A 151 13.79 -5.56 -29.98
C VAL A 151 14.82 -5.44 -28.85
N GLN A 152 15.65 -6.44 -28.63
CA GLN A 152 16.72 -6.36 -27.61
C GLN A 152 17.69 -5.21 -27.90
N ASP A 153 18.16 -5.07 -29.13
CA ASP A 153 19.08 -3.99 -29.51
C ASP A 153 18.46 -2.60 -29.31
N ARG A 154 17.20 -2.43 -29.74
CA ARG A 154 16.44 -1.19 -29.52
C ARG A 154 16.25 -0.87 -28.04
N VAL A 155 15.90 -1.87 -27.23
CA VAL A 155 15.68 -1.69 -25.79
C VAL A 155 17.00 -1.33 -25.09
N LEU A 156 18.09 -2.03 -25.41
CA LEU A 156 19.41 -1.74 -24.83
C LEU A 156 19.90 -0.34 -25.21
N THR A 157 19.74 0.06 -26.46
CA THR A 157 20.13 1.40 -26.94
C THR A 157 19.29 2.48 -26.28
N ALA A 158 17.96 2.32 -26.24
CA ALA A 158 17.07 3.29 -25.60
C ALA A 158 17.35 3.43 -24.10
N ILE A 159 17.60 2.33 -23.38
CA ILE A 159 17.99 2.38 -21.96
C ILE A 159 19.35 3.06 -21.80
N LYS A 160 20.32 2.75 -22.67
CA LYS A 160 21.65 3.35 -22.62
C LYS A 160 21.58 4.87 -22.79
N GLU A 161 20.86 5.34 -23.80
CA GLU A 161 20.66 6.76 -24.07
C GLU A 161 19.89 7.47 -22.95
N ALA A 162 18.82 6.86 -22.44
CA ALA A 162 18.03 7.40 -21.35
C ALA A 162 18.85 7.55 -20.05
N LEU A 163 19.68 6.58 -19.71
CA LEU A 163 20.53 6.66 -18.52
C LEU A 163 21.66 7.70 -18.69
N THR A 164 22.32 7.68 -19.86
CA THR A 164 23.44 8.60 -20.13
C THR A 164 22.97 10.06 -20.15
N SER A 165 21.79 10.34 -20.72
CA SER A 165 21.19 11.69 -20.73
C SER A 165 20.79 12.19 -19.34
N ASN A 166 20.56 11.30 -18.37
CA ASN A 166 20.32 11.63 -16.97
C ASN A 166 21.59 11.59 -16.11
N GLY A 167 22.78 11.57 -16.73
CA GLY A 167 24.06 11.57 -16.03
C GLY A 167 24.44 10.24 -15.37
N MET A 168 23.72 9.15 -15.66
CA MET A 168 24.07 7.80 -15.20
C MET A 168 24.98 7.11 -16.22
N GLY A 169 26.25 6.95 -15.87
CA GLY A 169 27.24 6.25 -16.70
C GLY A 169 27.17 4.74 -16.55
N PHE A 170 27.55 4.01 -17.61
CA PHE A 170 27.74 2.56 -17.53
C PHE A 170 29.20 2.23 -17.19
N PRO A 171 29.44 1.32 -16.24
CA PRO A 171 30.79 0.82 -15.99
C PRO A 171 31.23 -0.02 -17.19
N PHE A 172 32.38 0.31 -17.78
CA PHE A 172 32.96 -0.50 -18.84
C PHE A 172 33.53 -1.80 -18.24
N PRO A 173 33.21 -2.98 -18.82
CA PRO A 173 33.76 -4.24 -18.32
C PRO A 173 35.27 -4.26 -18.53
N SER A 174 36.05 -4.31 -17.45
CA SER A 174 37.48 -4.56 -17.53
C SER A 174 37.71 -6.03 -17.90
N ARG A 175 38.19 -6.29 -19.13
CA ARG A 175 38.57 -7.64 -19.57
C ARG A 175 40.08 -7.81 -19.46
N THR A 176 40.54 -8.62 -18.51
CA THR A 176 41.94 -9.06 -18.48
C THR A 176 42.12 -10.14 -19.55
N ILE A 177 42.89 -9.83 -20.59
CA ILE A 177 43.28 -10.82 -21.61
C ILE A 177 44.61 -11.43 -21.17
N TYR A 178 44.59 -12.71 -20.81
CA TYR A 178 45.80 -13.46 -20.47
C TYR A 178 46.47 -13.96 -21.75
N PHE A 179 47.52 -13.29 -22.20
CA PHE A 179 48.36 -13.78 -23.29
C PHE A 179 49.23 -14.93 -22.78
N HIS A 180 48.90 -16.16 -23.17
CA HIS A 180 49.74 -17.33 -22.89
C HIS A 180 50.71 -17.52 -24.06
N ASN A 181 51.96 -17.12 -23.90
CA ASN A 181 52.99 -17.46 -24.87
C ASN A 181 53.50 -18.88 -24.58
N ARG A 182 53.10 -19.86 -25.41
CA ARG A 182 53.59 -21.25 -25.33
C ARG A 182 54.68 -21.53 -26.39
N THR A 183 55.61 -20.61 -26.60
CA THR A 183 56.86 -20.97 -27.27
C THR A 183 57.80 -21.60 -26.24
N PRO A 184 58.24 -22.86 -26.40
CA PRO A 184 59.22 -23.46 -25.51
C PRO A 184 60.50 -22.63 -25.59
N ASP A 185 60.92 -22.04 -24.48
CA ASP A 185 62.28 -21.58 -24.33
C ASP A 185 63.17 -22.83 -24.30
N SER A 186 64.28 -22.81 -25.06
CA SER A 186 65.24 -23.91 -25.14
C SER A 186 66.01 -24.13 -23.83
N ASN A 187 65.60 -23.52 -22.71
CA ASN A 187 66.38 -23.41 -21.50
C ASN A 187 65.57 -23.57 -20.21
N GLY A 188 64.49 -24.35 -20.23
CA GLY A 188 63.87 -24.98 -19.04
C GLY A 188 63.56 -24.06 -17.86
N SER A 189 63.39 -22.75 -18.06
CA SER A 189 63.28 -21.78 -16.98
C SER A 189 61.89 -21.16 -16.97
N GLN A 190 61.27 -21.16 -15.78
CA GLN A 190 59.83 -21.00 -15.62
C GLN A 190 59.26 -19.69 -16.21
N GLN A 191 58.05 -19.86 -16.73
CA GLN A 191 57.12 -18.89 -17.30
C GLN A 191 57.09 -17.56 -16.55
N HIS A 192 57.57 -16.50 -17.19
CA HIS A 192 57.30 -15.12 -16.77
C HIS A 192 55.93 -14.68 -17.30
N VAL A 193 54.95 -14.54 -16.41
CA VAL A 193 53.65 -13.91 -16.72
C VAL A 193 53.88 -12.41 -16.85
N LEU A 194 53.78 -11.87 -18.08
CA LEU A 194 53.77 -10.43 -18.31
C LEU A 194 52.33 -9.92 -18.18
N GLU A 195 52.02 -9.23 -17.07
CA GLU A 195 50.75 -8.56 -16.89
C GLU A 195 50.69 -7.27 -17.73
N GLY A 196 50.09 -7.37 -18.92
CA GLY A 196 49.74 -6.19 -19.72
C GLY A 196 48.38 -5.61 -19.29
N LYS A 197 48.38 -4.60 -18.40
CA LYS A 197 47.17 -3.78 -18.14
C LYS A 197 46.90 -2.88 -19.36
N SER A 198 46.02 -3.31 -20.26
CA SER A 198 45.48 -2.42 -21.29
C SER A 198 44.38 -1.55 -20.69
N ARG A 199 44.72 -0.30 -20.36
CA ARG A 199 43.75 0.76 -20.06
C ARG A 199 43.29 1.34 -21.39
N ALA A 200 42.14 0.92 -21.88
CA ALA A 200 41.45 1.64 -22.96
C ALA A 200 40.57 2.72 -22.31
N SER A 201 40.94 3.98 -22.59
CA SER A 201 40.28 5.24 -22.19
C SER A 201 38.97 5.47 -22.93
#